data_AF-A0A7J3D9L6-F1
#
_entry.id   AF-A0A7J3D9L6-F1
#
_cell.length_a   1.000
_cell.length_b   1.000
_cell.length_c   1.000
_cell.angle_alpha   90.00
_cell.angle_beta   90.00
_cell.angle_gamma   90.00
#
_symmetry.space_group_name_H-M   'P 1'
#
loop_
_entity.id
_entity.type
_entity.pdbx_description
1 polymer ?
#
loop_
_entity_poly.entity_id
_entity_poly.type
_entity_poly.pdbx_seq_one_letter_code
_entity_poly.pdbx_strand_id
1 'polypeptide(L)'
;MKIINDPGTVKILGTKDPKGSVHVIHVGSLVAPAPDTLAVGAVLMQRTSNNLQAMKEKNETASILLVSGMKSYEIKAKVKDFLTSGQLVNAMNERLAKMNLKARGVWTFEPLEVWNQSASQEAGKRIV
;
A
#
# COMPACT_ATOMS: atom_id res chain seq x y z
N MET A 1 -8.13 -8.28 -4.32
CA MET A 1 -8.02 -7.30 -5.44
C MET A 1 -9.20 -6.34 -5.55
N LYS A 2 -10.47 -6.79 -5.66
CA LYS A 2 -11.63 -5.89 -5.88
C LYS A 2 -11.74 -4.76 -4.85
N ILE A 3 -11.69 -5.07 -3.56
CA ILE A 3 -11.74 -4.04 -2.48
C ILE A 3 -10.56 -3.07 -2.54
N ILE A 4 -9.36 -3.51 -2.92
CA ILE A 4 -8.19 -2.63 -3.04
C ILE A 4 -8.39 -1.64 -4.19
N ASN A 5 -8.94 -2.08 -5.31
CA ASN A 5 -9.08 -1.23 -6.50
C ASN A 5 -10.38 -0.40 -6.49
N ASP A 6 -11.26 -0.63 -5.53
CA ASP A 6 -12.47 0.16 -5.34
C ASP A 6 -12.13 1.62 -4.93
N PRO A 7 -12.67 2.64 -5.64
CA PRO A 7 -12.41 4.04 -5.32
C PRO A 7 -12.90 4.49 -3.94
N GLY A 8 -13.98 3.88 -3.42
CA GLY A 8 -14.56 4.22 -2.11
C GLY A 8 -13.86 3.55 -0.93
N THR A 9 -12.92 2.63 -1.19
CA THR A 9 -12.14 2.00 -0.12
C THR A 9 -11.08 2.96 0.42
N VAL A 10 -11.10 3.19 1.73
CA VAL A 10 -10.05 3.92 2.45
C VAL A 10 -8.85 3.01 2.61
N LYS A 11 -7.66 3.54 2.36
CA LYS A 11 -6.41 2.77 2.30
C LYS A 11 -5.39 3.45 3.18
N ILE A 12 -4.90 2.73 4.17
CA ILE A 12 -3.99 3.25 5.19
C ILE A 12 -2.71 2.42 5.14
N LEU A 13 -1.56 3.07 5.04
CA LEU A 13 -0.24 2.43 5.01
C LEU A 13 0.51 2.77 6.29
N GLY A 14 0.81 1.73 7.06
CA GLY A 14 1.73 1.73 8.18
C GLY A 14 3.14 1.31 7.75
N THR A 15 4.11 2.14 8.10
CA THR A 15 5.55 1.89 7.92
C THR A 15 6.26 2.05 9.25
N LYS A 16 7.50 1.57 9.32
CA LYS A 16 8.38 1.74 10.47
C LYS A 16 9.54 2.64 10.07
N ASP A 17 9.85 3.63 10.89
CA ASP A 17 11.04 4.44 10.69
C ASP A 17 12.31 3.67 11.12
N PRO A 18 13.52 4.17 10.78
CA PRO A 18 14.75 3.48 11.13
C PRO A 18 14.99 3.28 12.64
N LYS A 19 14.33 4.07 13.50
CA LYS A 19 14.40 3.97 14.96
C LYS A 19 13.35 3.01 15.53
N GLY A 20 12.50 2.44 14.69
CA GLY A 20 11.45 1.50 15.10
C GLY A 20 10.10 2.14 15.36
N SER A 21 9.93 3.45 15.20
CA SER A 21 8.65 4.12 15.43
C SER A 21 7.69 3.92 14.27
N VAL A 22 6.40 3.75 14.59
CA VAL A 22 5.35 3.59 13.58
C VAL A 22 5.03 4.93 12.92
N HIS A 23 4.85 4.91 11.61
CA HIS A 23 4.39 6.03 10.81
C HIS A 23 3.26 5.59 9.88
N VAL A 24 2.12 6.27 9.95
CA VAL A 24 0.90 5.89 9.23
C VAL A 24 0.42 7.03 8.35
N ILE A 25 -0.03 6.71 7.13
CA ILE A 25 -0.63 7.67 6.21
C ILE A 25 -1.86 7.09 5.50
N HIS A 26 -2.75 7.96 5.04
CA HIS A 26 -3.73 7.62 4.03
C HIS A 26 -3.07 7.59 2.63
N VAL A 27 -3.37 6.57 1.82
CA VAL A 27 -2.78 6.35 0.47
C VAL A 27 -3.86 6.10 -0.58
N GLY A 28 -4.37 7.18 -1.19
CA GLY A 28 -5.38 7.09 -2.24
C GLY A 28 -4.89 6.47 -3.57
N SER A 29 -3.58 6.44 -3.80
CA SER A 29 -2.96 5.89 -5.02
C SER A 29 -2.70 4.39 -4.96
N LEU A 30 -2.96 3.71 -3.83
CA LEU A 30 -2.74 2.27 -3.71
C LEU A 30 -3.66 1.49 -4.64
N VAL A 31 -3.07 0.56 -5.39
CA VAL A 31 -3.72 -0.39 -6.30
C VAL A 31 -3.14 -1.79 -6.17
N ALA A 32 -3.89 -2.79 -6.62
CA ALA A 32 -3.42 -4.15 -6.83
C ALA A 32 -3.53 -4.50 -8.32
N PRO A 33 -2.46 -4.30 -9.13
CA PRO A 33 -2.47 -4.62 -10.56
C PRO A 33 -2.46 -6.14 -10.83
N ALA A 34 -1.98 -6.94 -9.88
CA ALA A 34 -1.95 -8.40 -9.94
C ALA A 34 -2.20 -8.99 -8.53
N PRO A 35 -2.52 -10.29 -8.40
CA PRO A 35 -2.80 -10.91 -7.09
C PRO A 35 -1.63 -10.83 -6.10
N ASP A 36 -0.41 -10.89 -6.61
CA ASP A 36 0.87 -10.92 -5.88
C ASP A 36 1.57 -9.56 -5.85
N THR A 37 0.92 -8.51 -6.34
CA THR A 37 1.54 -7.19 -6.49
C THR A 37 0.60 -6.10 -6.01
N LEU A 38 1.08 -5.30 -5.07
CA LEU A 38 0.50 -4.01 -4.70
C LEU A 38 1.40 -2.89 -5.21
N ALA A 39 0.82 -1.74 -5.55
CA ALA A 39 1.56 -0.60 -6.04
C ALA A 39 1.02 0.73 -5.48
N VAL A 40 1.92 1.64 -5.11
CA VAL A 40 1.58 2.97 -4.57
C VAL A 40 2.38 4.04 -5.30
N GLY A 41 1.68 5.01 -5.89
CA GLY A 41 2.32 6.20 -6.47
C GLY A 41 2.86 7.13 -5.39
N ALA A 42 4.17 7.38 -5.37
CA ALA A 42 4.81 8.31 -4.45
C ALA A 42 4.64 9.75 -4.97
N VAL A 43 3.62 10.45 -4.48
CA VAL A 43 3.34 11.87 -4.84
C VAL A 43 3.95 12.80 -3.79
N LEU A 44 3.44 12.75 -2.55
CA LEU A 44 3.88 13.54 -1.39
C LEU A 44 4.28 12.63 -0.22
N MET A 45 5.05 11.59 -0.51
CA MET A 45 5.37 10.50 0.42
C MET A 45 6.87 10.48 0.79
N GLN A 46 7.51 11.63 1.02
CA GLN A 46 8.96 11.69 1.27
C GLN A 46 9.35 10.87 2.50
N ARG A 47 8.72 11.14 3.66
CA ARG A 47 8.97 10.40 4.91
C ARG A 47 8.66 8.90 4.76
N THR A 48 7.48 8.58 4.22
CA THR A 48 7.07 7.20 3.98
C THR A 48 8.03 6.48 3.03
N SER A 49 8.52 7.13 1.96
CA SER A 49 9.46 6.51 1.03
C SER A 49 10.81 6.23 1.67
N ASN A 50 11.30 7.11 2.55
CA ASN A 50 12.54 6.88 3.29
C ASN A 50 12.38 5.67 4.24
N ASN A 51 11.23 5.56 4.90
CA ASN A 51 10.91 4.38 5.70
C ASN A 51 10.86 3.11 4.85
N LEU A 52 10.14 3.15 3.71
CA LEU A 52 10.03 1.99 2.80
C LEU A 52 11.38 1.52 2.28
N GLN A 53 12.27 2.45 1.94
CA GLN A 53 13.64 2.13 1.54
C GLN A 53 14.40 1.39 2.66
N ALA A 54 14.39 1.93 3.88
CA ALA A 54 15.05 1.27 5.02
C ALA A 54 14.42 -0.09 5.37
N MET A 55 13.09 -0.20 5.27
CA MET A 55 12.37 -1.45 5.48
C MET A 55 12.71 -2.49 4.41
N LYS A 56 12.83 -2.07 3.14
CA LYS A 56 13.28 -2.94 2.04
C LYS A 56 14.67 -3.52 2.33
N GLU A 57 15.62 -2.68 2.72
CA GLU A 57 17.00 -3.08 3.04
C GLU A 57 17.05 -4.09 4.20
N LYS A 58 16.15 -3.94 5.18
CA LYS A 58 16.04 -4.84 6.34
C LYS A 58 15.09 -6.03 6.12
N ASN A 59 14.53 -6.18 4.92
CA ASN A 59 13.53 -7.21 4.60
C ASN A 59 12.32 -7.19 5.57
N GLU A 60 11.89 -5.99 5.96
CA GLU A 60 10.75 -5.76 6.85
C GLU A 60 9.44 -5.60 6.07
N THR A 61 8.32 -5.86 6.75
CA THR A 61 6.98 -5.78 6.18
C THR A 61 6.28 -4.47 6.51
N ALA A 62 5.63 -3.87 5.52
CA ALA A 62 4.64 -2.82 5.72
C ALA A 62 3.28 -3.42 6.09
N SER A 63 2.44 -2.63 6.77
CA SER A 63 1.05 -2.97 7.06
C SER A 63 0.14 -2.07 6.24
N ILE A 64 -0.85 -2.65 5.57
CA ILE A 64 -1.83 -1.91 4.77
C ILE A 64 -3.22 -2.27 5.28
N LEU A 65 -3.93 -1.29 5.85
CA LEU A 65 -5.32 -1.44 6.25
C LEU A 65 -6.23 -0.93 5.14
N LEU A 66 -7.20 -1.75 4.76
CA LEU A 66 -8.25 -1.43 3.79
C LEU A 66 -9.58 -1.36 4.54
N VAL A 67 -10.35 -0.30 4.34
CA VAL A 67 -11.66 -0.12 4.98
C VAL A 67 -12.70 0.22 3.92
N SER A 68 -13.76 -0.57 3.84
CA SER A 68 -14.90 -0.40 2.92
C SER A 68 -16.20 -0.69 3.66
N GLY A 69 -16.85 0.37 4.16
CA GLY A 69 -18.00 0.23 5.06
C GLY A 69 -17.64 -0.59 6.30
N MET A 70 -18.39 -1.66 6.57
CA MET A 70 -18.13 -2.58 7.69
C MET A 70 -17.03 -3.61 7.41
N LYS A 71 -16.55 -3.71 6.17
CA LYS A 71 -15.49 -4.64 5.79
C LYS A 71 -14.13 -3.97 5.98
N SER A 72 -13.22 -4.68 6.63
CA SER A 72 -11.86 -4.21 6.84
C SER A 72 -10.87 -5.37 6.79
N TYR A 73 -9.70 -5.13 6.20
CA TYR A 73 -8.65 -6.14 6.06
C TYR A 73 -7.28 -5.50 6.23
N GLU A 74 -6.40 -6.16 6.98
CA GLU A 74 -5.00 -5.80 7.01
C GLU A 74 -4.22 -6.73 6.08
N ILE A 75 -3.35 -6.14 5.26
CA ILE A 75 -2.38 -6.86 4.45
C ILE A 75 -0.99 -6.60 5.06
N LYS A 76 -0.29 -7.67 5.42
CA LYS A 76 1.15 -7.60 5.67
C LYS A 76 1.85 -7.77 4.34
N ALA A 77 2.66 -6.79 3.93
CA ALA A 77 3.27 -6.78 2.61
C ALA A 77 4.78 -6.52 2.68
N LYS A 78 5.57 -7.32 1.97
CA LYS A 78 7.00 -7.10 1.81
C LYS A 78 7.23 -5.94 0.84
N VAL A 79 8.10 -5.00 1.22
CA VAL A 79 8.50 -3.90 0.33
C VAL A 79 9.39 -4.45 -0.79
N LYS A 80 9.07 -4.14 -2.04
CA LYS A 80 9.79 -4.62 -3.22
C LYS A 80 10.57 -3.47 -3.85
N ASP A 81 10.14 -2.91 -4.97
CA ASP A 81 10.93 -1.96 -5.75
C ASP A 81 10.34 -0.56 -5.77
N PHE A 82 11.20 0.42 -6.04
CA PHE A 82 10.80 1.78 -6.35
C PHE A 82 11.06 2.03 -7.83
N LEU A 83 9.99 1.96 -8.62
CA LEU A 83 10.06 2.11 -10.07
C LEU A 83 9.89 3.58 -10.46
N THR A 84 10.79 4.10 -11.30
CA THR A 84 10.73 5.48 -11.81
C THR A 84 10.33 5.56 -13.28
N SER A 85 10.23 4.41 -13.97
CA SER A 85 9.81 4.29 -15.36
C SER A 85 9.10 2.95 -15.61
N GLY A 86 8.57 2.77 -16.82
CA GLY A 86 7.89 1.54 -17.26
C GLY A 86 6.37 1.60 -17.17
N GLN A 87 5.71 0.54 -17.64
CA GLN A 87 4.25 0.50 -17.82
C GLN A 87 3.47 0.78 -16.53
N LEU A 88 3.92 0.25 -15.39
CA LEU A 88 3.26 0.49 -14.10
C LEU A 88 3.33 1.97 -13.67
N VAL A 89 4.46 2.64 -13.92
CA VAL A 89 4.64 4.06 -13.62
C VAL A 89 3.79 4.92 -14.56
N ASN A 90 3.75 4.56 -15.85
CA ASN A 90 2.92 5.24 -16.84
C ASN A 90 1.44 5.15 -16.46
N ALA A 91 0.92 3.95 -16.21
CA ALA A 91 -0.47 3.72 -15.83
C ALA A 91 -0.84 4.43 -14.50
N MET A 92 0.08 4.45 -13.52
CA MET A 92 -0.13 5.19 -12.28
C MET A 92 -0.24 6.70 -12.54
N ASN A 93 0.66 7.26 -13.35
CA ASN A 93 0.65 8.69 -13.65
C ASN A 93 -0.55 9.10 -14.52
N GLU A 94 -1.01 8.26 -15.45
CA GLU A 94 -2.26 8.48 -16.18
C GLU A 94 -3.48 8.56 -15.24
N ARG A 95 -3.53 7.69 -14.23
CA ARG A 95 -4.58 7.75 -13.21
C ARG A 95 -4.49 9.03 -12.38
N LEU A 96 -3.29 9.39 -11.91
CA LEU A 96 -3.07 10.56 -11.06
C LEU A 96 -3.30 11.88 -11.80
N ALA A 97 -3.05 11.92 -13.11
CA ALA A 97 -3.26 13.10 -13.94
C ALA A 97 -4.72 13.59 -13.92
N LYS A 98 -5.69 12.68 -13.75
CA LYS A 98 -7.12 13.01 -13.59
C LYS A 98 -7.40 13.88 -12.35
N MET A 99 -6.47 13.91 -11.40
CA MET A 99 -6.52 14.71 -10.18
C MET A 99 -5.47 15.84 -10.18
N ASN A 100 -4.84 16.12 -11.31
CA ASN A 100 -3.71 17.05 -11.44
C ASN A 100 -2.51 16.68 -10.53
N LEU A 101 -2.29 15.38 -10.31
CA LEU A 101 -1.18 14.84 -9.52
C LEU A 101 -0.23 14.04 -10.42
N LYS A 102 1.02 13.90 -9.97
CA LYS A 102 2.03 13.06 -10.61
C LYS A 102 2.91 12.41 -9.55
N ALA A 103 3.13 11.10 -9.68
CA ALA A 103 4.06 10.37 -8.84
C ALA A 103 5.49 10.49 -9.41
N ARG A 104 6.46 10.71 -8.51
CA ARG A 104 7.90 10.66 -8.86
C ARG A 104 8.40 9.23 -9.09
N GLY A 105 7.61 8.25 -8.69
CA GLY A 105 7.85 6.83 -8.87
C GLY A 105 6.78 6.00 -8.16
N VAL A 106 6.85 4.70 -8.29
CA VAL A 106 5.88 3.74 -7.76
C VAL A 106 6.60 2.76 -6.86
N TRP A 107 6.17 2.68 -5.60
CA TRP A 107 6.56 1.61 -4.71
C TRP A 107 5.74 0.36 -5.01
N THR A 108 6.39 -0.79 -5.13
CA THR A 108 5.74 -2.09 -5.26
C THR A 108 5.89 -2.90 -3.99
N PHE A 109 4.90 -3.77 -3.73
CA PHE A 109 4.87 -4.64 -2.57
C PHE A 109 4.36 -6.02 -2.97
N GLU A 110 4.83 -7.03 -2.26
CA GLU A 110 4.35 -8.40 -2.34
C GLU A 110 3.48 -8.68 -1.11
N PRO A 111 2.18 -8.97 -1.26
CA PRO A 111 1.32 -9.32 -0.15
C PRO A 111 1.70 -10.71 0.40
N LEU A 112 1.93 -10.80 1.70
CA LEU A 112 2.33 -12.05 2.37
C LEU A 112 1.18 -12.66 3.16
N GLU A 113 0.42 -11.81 3.85
CA GLU A 113 -0.67 -12.26 4.73
C GLU A 113 -1.85 -11.32 4.61
N VAL A 114 -3.05 -11.86 4.76
CA VAL A 114 -4.28 -11.10 4.82
C VAL A 114 -5.04 -11.45 6.09
N TRP A 115 -5.39 -10.46 6.87
CA TRP A 115 -6.10 -10.59 8.13
C TRP A 115 -7.45 -9.89 8.05
N ASN A 116 -8.51 -10.57 8.50
CA ASN A 116 -9.82 -9.97 8.62
C ASN A 116 -9.83 -8.99 9.80
N GLN A 117 -10.15 -7.73 9.54
CA GLN A 117 -10.28 -6.68 10.55
C GLN A 117 -11.70 -6.09 10.58
N SER A 118 -12.64 -6.74 9.88
CA SER A 118 -14.05 -6.35 9.85
C SER A 118 -14.68 -6.53 11.22
N ALA A 119 -15.64 -5.67 11.58
CA ALA A 119 -16.44 -5.80 12.79
C ALA A 119 -17.35 -7.04 12.70
N SER A 120 -16.78 -8.22 13.00
CA SER A 120 -17.40 -9.54 12.86
C SER A 120 -16.76 -10.51 13.84
N GLN A 121 -17.35 -11.69 14.01
CA GLN A 121 -16.78 -12.76 14.84
C GLN A 121 -15.44 -13.31 14.29
N GLU A 122 -15.15 -13.03 13.02
CA GLU A 122 -13.91 -13.43 12.36
C GLU A 122 -12.81 -12.35 12.45
N ALA A 123 -13.03 -11.27 13.20
CA ALA A 123 -12.03 -10.22 13.42
C ALA A 123 -10.73 -10.81 14.00
N GLY A 124 -9.59 -10.35 13.50
CA GLY A 124 -8.26 -10.81 13.90
C GLY A 124 -7.86 -12.17 13.32
N LYS A 125 -8.68 -12.82 12.48
CA LYS A 125 -8.32 -14.10 11.86
C LYS A 125 -7.61 -13.91 10.53
N ARG A 126 -6.57 -14.71 10.31
CA ARG A 126 -5.86 -14.78 9.04
C ARG A 126 -6.71 -15.50 7.99
N ILE A 127 -6.74 -14.93 6.77
CA ILE A 127 -7.48 -15.43 5.60
C ILE A 127 -6.52 -16.12 4.63
N VAL A 128 -5.34 -15.53 4.44
CA VAL A 128 -4.23 -16.01 3.59
C VAL A 128 -2.93 -15.80 4.33
#